data_AF-A0A9Q9WUR0-F1
#
_entry.id   AF-A0A9Q9WUR0-F1
#
_cell.length_a   1.000
_cell.length_b   1.000
_cell.length_c   1.000
_cell.angle_alpha   90.00
_cell.angle_beta   90.00
_cell.angle_gamma   90.00
#
_symmetry.space_group_name_H-M   'P 1'
#
loop_
_entity.id
_entity.type
_entity.pdbx_description
1 polymer ?
#
loop_
_entity_poly.entity_id
_entity_poly.type
_entity_poly.pdbx_seq_one_letter_code
_entity_poly.pdbx_strand_id
1 'polypeptide(L)'
;MKDLFIIYSMFVCTMLCGLWDTAQGRKLHLGSCKVNIHTHELRQHFQNIRQSMISGDDHKGIRLLRKDMMHSLQATESCCFLRQLLHFYMDKVFIDYTSSHSVHRRTTSVLANSFLSITKDLRVCHANAQCECGEDAKLKLTGIQTTYDKLDQASGAVKAIGELDSLLEWIESFQHH
;
A
#
# COMPACT_ATOMS: atom_id res chain seq x y z
N MET A 1 30.60 45.03 -5.66
CA MET A 1 30.79 43.69 -6.29
C MET A 1 30.58 42.55 -5.30
N LYS A 2 31.18 42.60 -4.10
CA LYS A 2 31.02 41.56 -3.07
C LYS A 2 29.57 41.41 -2.57
N ASP A 3 28.86 42.53 -2.38
CA ASP A 3 27.49 42.51 -1.85
C ASP A 3 26.47 41.90 -2.83
N LEU A 4 26.68 42.10 -4.13
CA LEU A 4 25.84 41.53 -5.18
C LEU A 4 26.02 40.00 -5.29
N PHE A 5 27.24 39.52 -5.03
CA PHE A 5 27.58 38.09 -5.03
C PHE A 5 26.95 37.35 -3.83
N ILE A 6 26.90 38.01 -2.67
CA ILE A 6 26.28 37.46 -1.45
C ILE A 6 24.76 37.34 -1.65
N ILE A 7 24.11 38.37 -2.21
CA ILE A 7 22.67 38.35 -2.47
C ILE A 7 22.32 37.25 -3.47
N TYR A 8 23.10 37.10 -4.55
CA TYR A 8 22.88 36.04 -5.54
C TYR A 8 23.05 34.64 -4.95
N SER A 9 24.07 34.45 -4.11
CA SER A 9 24.30 33.19 -3.39
C SER A 9 23.14 32.82 -2.46
N MET A 10 22.60 33.81 -1.73
CA MET A 10 21.43 33.58 -0.86
C MET A 10 20.16 33.23 -1.64
N PHE A 11 19.92 33.86 -2.79
CA PHE A 11 18.78 33.55 -3.67
C PHE A 11 18.88 32.16 -4.32
N VAL A 12 20.09 31.71 -4.67
CA VAL A 12 20.31 30.37 -5.22
C VAL A 12 20.10 29.29 -4.14
N CYS A 13 20.55 29.54 -2.91
CA CYS A 13 20.31 28.62 -1.78
C CYS A 13 18.83 28.48 -1.42
N THR A 14 18.04 29.56 -1.44
CA THR A 14 16.60 29.48 -1.15
C THR A 14 15.83 28.75 -2.25
N MET A 15 16.22 28.91 -3.52
CA MET A 15 15.63 28.15 -4.63
C MET A 15 15.99 26.66 -4.62
N LEU A 16 17.19 26.30 -4.17
CA LEU A 16 17.61 24.89 -4.02
C LEU A 16 16.93 24.19 -2.83
N CYS A 17 16.66 24.91 -1.73
CA CYS A 17 15.92 24.36 -0.59
C CYS A 17 14.43 24.12 -0.89
N GLY A 18 13.84 24.86 -1.83
CA GLY A 18 12.43 24.71 -2.24
C GLY A 18 12.13 23.44 -3.06
N LEU A 19 13.15 22.72 -3.50
CA LEU A 19 13.03 21.45 -4.24
C LEU A 19 13.13 20.22 -3.34
N TRP A 20 13.32 20.41 -2.03
CA TRP A 20 13.17 19.34 -1.06
C TRP A 20 11.71 19.28 -0.62
N ASP A 21 10.85 18.83 -1.51
CA ASP A 21 9.70 18.06 -1.06
C ASP A 21 10.29 16.83 -0.37
N THR A 22 10.54 16.94 0.94
CA THR A 22 10.75 15.76 1.76
C THR A 22 9.49 14.95 1.57
N ALA A 23 9.58 13.82 0.88
CA ALA A 23 8.52 12.83 0.83
C ALA A 23 8.22 12.44 2.29
N GLN A 24 7.30 13.20 2.89
CA GLN A 24 7.02 13.13 4.31
C GLN A 24 6.15 11.91 4.49
N GLY A 25 6.79 10.77 4.74
CA GLY A 25 6.09 9.61 5.24
C GLY A 25 5.32 10.01 6.50
N ARG A 26 4.00 9.97 6.43
CA ARG A 26 3.14 10.32 7.57
C ARG A 26 3.07 9.10 8.49
N LYS A 27 3.25 9.33 9.79
CA LYS A 27 3.07 8.29 10.80
C LYS A 27 1.58 7.93 10.88
N LEU A 28 1.28 6.67 10.64
CA LEU A 28 -0.06 6.08 10.71
C LEU A 28 -0.24 5.35 12.02
N HIS A 29 -1.45 5.41 12.55
CA HIS A 29 -1.86 4.73 13.77
C HIS A 29 -2.80 3.57 13.44
N LEU A 30 -2.29 2.33 13.57
CA LEU A 30 -3.05 1.09 13.37
C LEU A 30 -3.30 0.46 14.74
N GLY A 31 -4.32 0.96 15.44
CA GLY A 31 -4.52 0.66 16.86
C GLY A 31 -3.36 1.23 17.69
N SER A 32 -2.66 0.36 18.43
CA SER A 32 -1.48 0.74 19.23
C SER A 32 -0.18 0.78 18.42
N CYS A 33 -0.20 0.31 17.16
CA CYS A 33 0.98 0.27 16.29
C CYS A 33 1.18 1.60 15.55
N LYS A 34 2.41 2.12 15.56
CA LYS A 34 2.80 3.33 14.83
C LYS A 34 3.80 2.98 13.74
N VAL A 35 3.43 3.20 12.48
CA VAL A 35 4.28 2.90 11.32
C VAL A 35 4.32 4.06 10.36
N ASN A 36 5.39 4.14 9.57
CA ASN A 36 5.49 5.12 8.51
C ASN A 36 5.23 4.44 7.16
N ILE A 37 4.15 4.79 6.48
CA ILE A 37 3.83 4.25 5.14
C ILE A 37 3.75 5.40 4.14
N HIS A 38 4.57 5.33 3.11
CA HIS A 38 4.62 6.30 2.02
C HIS A 38 3.52 6.02 0.98
N THR A 39 2.24 6.25 1.34
CA THR A 39 1.10 5.95 0.46
C THR A 39 1.13 6.75 -0.84
N HIS A 40 1.70 7.95 -0.83
CA HIS A 40 1.89 8.76 -2.04
C HIS A 40 2.79 8.05 -3.08
N GLU A 41 3.93 7.52 -2.64
CA GLU A 41 4.87 6.79 -3.51
C GLU A 41 4.23 5.50 -4.05
N LEU A 42 3.52 4.75 -3.18
CA LEU A 42 2.75 3.58 -3.60
C LEU A 42 1.72 3.93 -4.69
N ARG A 43 0.98 5.03 -4.52
CA ARG A 43 0.04 5.51 -5.53
C ARG A 43 0.74 5.85 -6.83
N GLN A 44 1.81 6.65 -6.77
CA GLN A 44 2.57 7.03 -7.97
C GLN A 44 3.04 5.81 -8.76
N HIS A 45 3.57 4.79 -8.09
CA HIS A 45 3.96 3.55 -8.77
C HIS A 45 2.77 2.80 -9.34
N PHE A 46 1.69 2.63 -8.56
CA PHE A 46 0.50 1.92 -9.01
C PHE A 46 -0.15 2.58 -10.24
N GLN A 47 -0.17 3.91 -10.33
CA GLN A 47 -0.73 4.63 -11.49
C GLN A 47 -0.12 4.18 -12.82
N ASN A 48 1.14 3.74 -12.85
CA ASN A 48 1.81 3.27 -14.07
C ASN A 48 1.14 2.03 -14.71
N ILE A 49 0.40 1.24 -13.92
CA ILE A 49 -0.24 0.00 -14.40
C ILE A 49 -1.74 -0.03 -14.13
N ARG A 50 -2.26 0.92 -13.34
CA ARG A 50 -3.64 0.95 -12.85
C ARG A 50 -4.67 0.73 -13.94
N GLN A 51 -4.59 1.50 -15.03
CA GLN A 51 -5.58 1.39 -16.11
C GLN A 51 -5.54 0.01 -16.77
N SER A 52 -4.35 -0.57 -16.97
CA SER A 52 -4.20 -1.91 -17.51
C SER A 52 -4.79 -2.97 -16.58
N MET A 53 -4.64 -2.82 -15.26
CA MET A 53 -5.21 -3.77 -14.29
C MET A 53 -6.74 -3.69 -14.26
N ILE A 54 -7.32 -2.49 -14.29
CA ILE A 54 -8.77 -2.28 -14.28
C ILE A 54 -9.40 -2.74 -15.61
N SER A 55 -8.74 -2.47 -16.74
CA SER A 55 -9.22 -2.89 -18.05
C SER A 55 -9.08 -4.39 -18.27
N GLY A 56 -8.08 -5.03 -17.66
CA GLY A 56 -7.87 -6.49 -17.71
C GLY A 56 -8.68 -7.29 -16.70
N ASP A 57 -9.48 -6.63 -15.85
CA ASP A 57 -10.38 -7.31 -14.92
C ASP A 57 -11.72 -7.67 -15.59
N ASP A 58 -11.84 -8.93 -15.99
CA ASP A 58 -13.05 -9.49 -16.59
C ASP A 58 -14.15 -9.83 -15.56
N HIS A 59 -13.85 -9.77 -14.25
CA HIS A 59 -14.73 -10.24 -13.19
C HIS A 59 -15.34 -9.07 -12.40
N LYS A 60 -15.90 -8.06 -13.08
CA LYS A 60 -16.33 -6.79 -12.44
C LYS A 60 -17.41 -6.90 -11.36
N GLY A 61 -18.17 -8.01 -11.35
CA GLY A 61 -19.16 -8.29 -10.31
C GLY A 61 -18.58 -8.83 -9.00
N ILE A 62 -17.30 -9.19 -8.98
CA ILE A 62 -16.59 -9.72 -7.81
C ILE A 62 -15.67 -8.64 -7.25
N ARG A 63 -15.75 -8.45 -5.93
CA ARG A 63 -14.95 -7.46 -5.21
C ARG A 63 -14.19 -8.12 -4.06
N LEU A 64 -12.86 -8.07 -4.10
CA LEU A 64 -12.00 -8.65 -3.06
C LEU A 64 -11.91 -7.71 -1.84
N LEU A 65 -11.44 -6.48 -2.06
CA LEU A 65 -11.13 -5.49 -1.03
C LEU A 65 -12.28 -4.52 -0.76
N ARG A 66 -13.43 -5.05 -0.35
CA ARG A 66 -14.61 -4.24 -0.01
C ARG A 66 -14.32 -3.16 1.04
N LYS A 67 -14.57 -1.89 0.70
CA LYS A 67 -14.32 -0.73 1.57
C LYS A 67 -15.12 -0.81 2.87
N ASP A 68 -16.41 -1.09 2.77
CA ASP A 68 -17.32 -1.26 3.90
C ASP A 68 -16.86 -2.36 4.87
N MET A 69 -16.40 -3.49 4.33
CA MET A 69 -15.81 -4.57 5.13
C MET A 69 -14.55 -4.11 5.87
N MET A 70 -13.60 -3.45 5.18
CA MET A 70 -12.36 -3.01 5.80
C MET A 70 -12.58 -1.89 6.83
N HIS A 71 -13.52 -0.96 6.58
CA HIS A 71 -13.87 0.08 7.55
C HIS A 71 -14.66 -0.44 8.76
N SER A 72 -15.26 -1.62 8.67
CA SER A 72 -15.92 -2.27 9.80
C SER A 72 -14.95 -3.00 10.75
N LEU A 73 -13.66 -3.07 10.43
CA LEU A 73 -12.64 -3.65 11.32
C LEU A 73 -12.49 -2.81 12.59
N GLN A 74 -12.32 -3.48 13.72
CA GLN A 74 -11.91 -2.81 14.94
C GLN A 74 -10.54 -2.14 14.74
N ALA A 75 -10.40 -0.91 15.24
CA ALA A 75 -9.16 -0.15 15.08
C ALA A 75 -7.94 -0.90 15.67
N THR A 76 -8.12 -1.64 16.77
CA THR A 76 -7.05 -2.43 17.41
C THR A 76 -6.55 -3.59 16.54
N GLU A 77 -7.43 -4.14 15.70
CA GLU A 77 -7.10 -5.27 14.81
C GLU A 77 -6.60 -4.84 13.42
N SER A 78 -6.71 -3.55 13.08
CA SER A 78 -6.28 -2.98 11.78
C SER A 78 -4.83 -3.31 11.43
N CYS A 79 -3.93 -3.28 12.42
CA CYS A 79 -2.52 -3.65 12.25
C CYS A 79 -2.37 -5.12 11.81
N CYS A 80 -3.11 -6.03 12.45
CA CYS A 80 -2.99 -7.46 12.16
C CYS A 80 -3.59 -7.78 10.79
N PHE A 81 -4.76 -7.22 10.49
CA PHE A 81 -5.38 -7.34 9.17
C PHE A 81 -4.44 -6.86 8.06
N LEU A 82 -3.88 -5.64 8.18
CA LEU A 82 -2.97 -5.12 7.16
C LEU A 82 -1.73 -6.01 7.01
N ARG A 83 -1.13 -6.46 8.12
CA ARG A 83 0.06 -7.33 8.07
C ARG A 83 -0.22 -8.62 7.30
N GLN A 84 -1.34 -9.27 7.58
CA GLN A 84 -1.68 -10.53 6.93
C GLN A 84 -2.13 -10.32 5.46
N LEU A 85 -2.82 -9.21 5.17
CA LEU A 85 -3.19 -8.86 3.80
C LEU A 85 -1.96 -8.60 2.93
N LEU A 86 -1.00 -7.81 3.39
CA LEU A 86 0.25 -7.59 2.66
C LEU A 86 1.04 -8.89 2.45
N HIS A 87 1.03 -9.79 3.43
CA HIS A 87 1.62 -11.12 3.28
C HIS A 87 0.94 -11.93 2.18
N PHE A 88 -0.39 -11.93 2.13
CA PHE A 88 -1.15 -12.57 1.06
C PHE A 88 -0.83 -11.97 -0.32
N TYR A 89 -0.65 -10.65 -0.42
CA TYR A 89 -0.21 -10.03 -1.67
C TYR A 89 1.17 -10.52 -2.12
N MET A 90 2.11 -10.64 -1.18
CA MET A 90 3.48 -11.09 -1.45
C MET A 90 3.56 -12.57 -1.83
N ASP A 91 2.86 -13.43 -1.09
CA ASP A 91 2.97 -14.89 -1.22
C ASP A 91 2.08 -15.46 -2.32
N LYS A 92 1.13 -14.67 -2.83
CA LYS A 92 0.16 -15.16 -3.82
C LYS A 92 -0.03 -14.18 -4.94
N VAL A 93 -0.59 -12.99 -4.67
CA VAL A 93 -1.00 -12.04 -5.72
C VAL A 93 0.16 -11.65 -6.65
N PHE A 94 1.30 -11.25 -6.10
CA PHE A 94 2.45 -10.82 -6.93
C PHE A 94 3.18 -12.00 -7.59
N ILE A 95 3.05 -13.22 -7.05
CA ILE A 95 3.62 -14.44 -7.64
C ILE A 95 2.76 -14.91 -8.82
N ASP A 96 1.44 -14.90 -8.65
CA ASP A 96 0.46 -15.30 -9.67
C ASP A 96 0.42 -14.30 -10.85
N TYR A 97 0.85 -13.05 -10.63
CA TYR A 97 0.90 -12.04 -11.67
C TYR A 97 2.11 -12.18 -12.59
N THR A 98 1.86 -12.55 -13.85
CA THR A 98 2.87 -12.60 -14.90
C THR A 98 2.57 -11.59 -16.01
N SER A 99 3.59 -10.90 -16.51
CA SER A 99 3.43 -9.93 -17.61
C SER A 99 4.69 -9.85 -18.48
N SER A 100 4.48 -9.83 -19.80
CA SER A 100 5.53 -9.58 -20.79
C SER A 100 5.93 -8.11 -20.88
N HIS A 101 5.10 -7.20 -20.36
CA HIS A 101 5.38 -5.76 -20.35
C HIS A 101 6.40 -5.41 -19.26
N SER A 102 7.52 -4.80 -19.66
CA SER A 102 8.61 -4.42 -18.74
C SER A 102 8.16 -3.44 -17.65
N VAL A 103 7.30 -2.48 -18.00
CA VAL A 103 6.70 -1.53 -17.06
C VAL A 103 5.89 -2.24 -15.99
N HIS A 104 5.11 -3.26 -16.37
CA HIS A 104 4.31 -4.03 -15.43
C HIS A 104 5.19 -4.78 -14.43
N ARG A 105 6.19 -5.51 -14.92
CA ARG A 105 7.15 -6.22 -14.05
C ARG A 105 7.87 -5.29 -13.09
N ARG A 106 8.36 -4.15 -13.58
CA ARG A 106 9.07 -3.15 -12.77
C ARG A 106 8.17 -2.58 -11.69
N THR A 107 6.97 -2.15 -12.05
CA THR A 107 6.01 -1.59 -11.10
C THR A 107 5.61 -2.61 -10.04
N THR A 108 5.27 -3.85 -10.43
CA THR A 108 4.92 -4.90 -9.48
C THR A 108 6.08 -5.21 -8.53
N SER A 109 7.33 -5.24 -9.02
CA SER A 109 8.51 -5.43 -8.17
C SER A 109 8.70 -4.29 -7.16
N VAL A 110 8.47 -3.04 -7.57
CA VAL A 110 8.54 -1.88 -6.65
C VAL A 110 7.44 -1.99 -5.59
N LEU A 111 6.19 -2.26 -5.97
CA LEU A 111 5.07 -2.44 -5.04
C LEU A 111 5.34 -3.57 -4.04
N ALA A 112 5.86 -4.71 -4.50
CA ALA A 112 6.22 -5.83 -3.65
C ALA A 112 7.31 -5.46 -2.63
N ASN A 113 8.33 -4.70 -3.03
CA ASN A 113 9.37 -4.24 -2.10
C ASN A 113 8.81 -3.26 -1.06
N SER A 114 7.93 -2.34 -1.46
CA SER A 114 7.25 -1.46 -0.52
C SER A 114 6.37 -2.25 0.46
N PHE A 115 5.62 -3.25 -0.01
CA PHE A 115 4.78 -4.12 0.83
C PHE A 115 5.62 -4.94 1.81
N LEU A 116 6.78 -5.43 1.37
CA LEU A 116 7.73 -6.11 2.24
C LEU A 116 8.25 -5.18 3.34
N SER A 117 8.59 -3.92 3.01
CA SER A 117 9.04 -2.95 4.01
C SER A 117 7.98 -2.69 5.07
N ILE A 118 6.74 -2.42 4.66
CA ILE A 118 5.61 -2.18 5.58
C ILE A 118 5.36 -3.42 6.44
N THR A 119 5.41 -4.61 5.85
CA THR A 119 5.23 -5.86 6.58
C THR A 119 6.29 -6.06 7.66
N LYS A 120 7.55 -5.64 7.43
CA LYS A 120 8.61 -5.67 8.45
C LYS A 120 8.28 -4.76 9.63
N ASP A 121 7.82 -3.54 9.37
CA ASP A 121 7.44 -2.61 10.43
C ASP A 121 6.26 -3.13 11.26
N LEU A 122 5.24 -3.70 10.60
CA LEU A 122 4.09 -4.31 11.27
C LEU A 122 4.46 -5.57 12.07
N ARG A 123 5.49 -6.33 11.64
CA ARG A 123 6.03 -7.46 12.42
C ARG A 123 6.68 -6.98 13.72
N VAL A 124 7.36 -5.83 13.71
CA VAL A 124 7.91 -5.22 14.94
C VAL A 124 6.78 -4.85 15.90
N CYS A 125 5.70 -4.21 15.42
CA CYS A 125 4.54 -3.95 16.26
C CYS A 125 3.94 -5.22 16.87
N HIS A 126 3.84 -6.30 16.08
CA HIS A 126 3.33 -7.57 16.58
C HIS A 126 4.23 -8.19 17.65
N ALA A 127 5.55 -8.19 17.44
CA ALA A 127 6.51 -8.66 18.44
C ALA A 127 6.45 -7.86 19.75
N ASN A 128 6.09 -6.58 19.68
CA ASN A 128 5.92 -5.69 20.83
C ASN A 128 4.50 -5.71 21.43
N ALA A 129 3.63 -6.66 21.05
CA ALA A 129 2.24 -6.74 21.48
C ALA A 129 1.40 -5.47 21.20
N GLN A 130 1.77 -4.69 20.18
CA GLN A 130 1.04 -3.49 19.72
C GLN A 130 0.10 -3.77 18.55
N CYS A 131 -0.11 -5.03 18.22
CA CYS A 131 -0.85 -5.47 17.04
C CYS A 131 -1.76 -6.65 17.43
N GLU A 132 -2.98 -6.33 17.83
CA GLU A 132 -3.98 -7.31 18.25
C GLU A 132 -4.46 -8.12 17.04
N CYS A 133 -4.54 -9.44 17.20
CA CYS A 133 -5.03 -10.36 16.18
C CYS A 133 -6.21 -11.14 16.73
N GLY A 134 -7.41 -10.60 16.57
CA GLY A 134 -8.65 -11.29 16.92
C GLY A 134 -9.24 -12.06 15.74
N GLU A 135 -10.41 -12.64 15.97
CA GLU A 135 -11.10 -13.46 14.97
C GLU A 135 -11.74 -12.60 13.86
N ASP A 136 -12.11 -11.34 14.09
CA ASP A 136 -12.72 -10.49 13.06
C ASP A 136 -11.74 -10.19 11.91
N ALA A 137 -10.50 -9.79 12.23
CA ALA A 137 -9.46 -9.59 11.22
C ALA A 137 -9.18 -10.87 10.41
N LYS A 138 -9.11 -12.02 11.10
CA LYS A 138 -8.87 -13.32 10.47
C LYS A 138 -10.01 -13.73 9.54
N LEU A 139 -11.26 -13.64 10.00
CA LEU A 139 -12.45 -13.98 9.20
C LEU A 139 -12.54 -13.12 7.93
N LYS A 140 -12.30 -11.81 8.05
CA LYS A 140 -12.30 -10.88 6.91
C LYS A 140 -11.21 -11.20 5.91
N LEU A 141 -9.99 -11.51 6.36
CA LEU A 141 -8.92 -11.95 5.47
C LEU A 141 -9.24 -13.29 4.79
N THR A 142 -9.73 -14.28 5.54
CA THR A 142 -10.14 -15.57 4.98
C THR A 142 -11.23 -15.39 3.93
N GLY A 143 -12.16 -14.44 4.12
CA GLY A 143 -13.16 -14.07 3.12
C GLY A 143 -12.54 -13.53 1.82
N ILE A 144 -11.51 -12.67 1.91
CA ILE A 144 -10.75 -12.18 0.75
C ILE A 144 -10.07 -13.34 0.03
N GLN A 145 -9.33 -14.16 0.76
CA GLN A 145 -8.58 -15.31 0.21
C GLN A 145 -9.51 -16.32 -0.46
N THR A 146 -10.63 -16.65 0.19
CA THR A 146 -11.64 -17.56 -0.36
C THR A 146 -12.29 -16.99 -1.62
N THR A 147 -12.47 -15.68 -1.70
CA THR A 147 -13.02 -15.04 -2.91
C THR A 147 -12.00 -15.00 -4.03
N TYR A 148 -10.72 -14.76 -3.72
CA TYR A 148 -9.61 -14.86 -4.66
C TYR A 148 -9.50 -16.27 -5.24
N ASP A 149 -9.60 -17.30 -4.40
CA ASP A 149 -9.45 -18.71 -4.80
C ASP A 149 -10.59 -19.23 -5.71
N LYS A 150 -11.67 -18.46 -5.87
CA LYS A 150 -12.73 -18.74 -6.87
C LYS A 150 -12.36 -18.29 -8.27
N LEU A 151 -11.33 -17.45 -8.40
CA LEU A 151 -10.81 -16.97 -9.68
C LEU A 151 -9.62 -17.85 -10.08
N ASP A 152 -9.35 -17.96 -11.38
CA ASP A 152 -8.06 -18.49 -11.81
C ASP A 152 -6.93 -17.55 -11.34
N GLN A 153 -5.72 -18.09 -11.20
CA GLN A 153 -4.57 -17.39 -10.62
C GLN A 153 -4.29 -16.05 -11.31
N ALA A 154 -4.29 -16.02 -12.65
CA ALA A 154 -3.98 -14.80 -13.40
C ALA A 154 -5.08 -13.74 -13.23
N SER A 155 -6.36 -14.13 -13.34
CA SER A 155 -7.49 -13.22 -13.12
C SER A 155 -7.54 -12.71 -11.69
N GLY A 156 -7.30 -13.57 -10.71
CA GLY A 156 -7.23 -13.22 -9.29
C GLY A 156 -6.15 -12.17 -9.04
N ALA A 157 -4.97 -12.36 -9.61
CA ALA A 157 -3.86 -11.43 -9.48
C ALA A 157 -4.16 -10.06 -10.11
N VAL A 158 -4.67 -10.04 -11.35
CA VAL A 158 -5.07 -8.80 -12.03
C VAL A 158 -6.13 -8.05 -11.22
N LYS A 159 -7.14 -8.74 -10.71
CA LYS A 159 -8.17 -8.16 -9.85
C LYS A 159 -7.59 -7.57 -8.57
N ALA A 160 -6.82 -8.37 -7.81
CA ALA A 160 -6.29 -7.93 -6.53
C ALA A 160 -5.35 -6.72 -6.69
N ILE A 161 -4.52 -6.68 -7.74
CA ILE A 161 -3.67 -5.52 -8.03
C ILE A 161 -4.53 -4.34 -8.49
N GLY A 162 -5.54 -4.55 -9.33
CA GLY A 162 -6.48 -3.52 -9.79
C GLY A 162 -7.27 -2.86 -8.67
N GLU A 163 -7.49 -3.57 -7.56
CA GLU A 163 -8.20 -3.08 -6.38
C GLU A 163 -7.32 -2.35 -5.35
N LEU A 164 -6.03 -2.15 -5.63
CA LEU A 164 -5.08 -1.50 -4.71
C LEU A 164 -5.49 -0.09 -4.28
N ASP A 165 -6.22 0.65 -5.11
CA ASP A 165 -6.77 1.95 -4.69
C ASP A 165 -7.59 1.85 -3.41
N SER A 166 -8.33 0.76 -3.24
CA SER A 166 -9.19 0.56 -2.08
C SER A 166 -8.40 0.25 -0.81
N LEU A 167 -7.30 -0.49 -0.96
CA LEU A 167 -6.35 -0.71 0.14
C LEU A 167 -5.69 0.61 0.52
N LEU A 168 -5.20 1.38 -0.46
CA LEU A 168 -4.50 2.63 -0.22
C LEU A 168 -5.41 3.68 0.40
N GLU A 169 -6.65 3.81 -0.06
CA GLU A 169 -7.66 4.68 0.57
C GLU A 169 -7.96 4.26 2.02
N TRP A 170 -8.06 2.95 2.29
CA TRP A 170 -8.27 2.45 3.65
C TRP A 170 -7.06 2.76 4.55
N ILE A 171 -5.83 2.56 4.08
CA ILE A 171 -4.61 2.93 4.83
C ILE A 171 -4.58 4.45 5.10
N GLU A 172 -4.94 5.26 4.11
CA GLU A 172 -4.95 6.72 4.23
C GLU A 172 -5.98 7.21 5.27
N SER A 173 -7.04 6.44 5.54
CA SER A 173 -8.01 6.79 6.59
C SER A 173 -7.40 6.85 8.00
N PHE A 174 -6.26 6.19 8.23
CA PHE A 174 -5.52 6.24 9.50
C PHE A 174 -4.54 7.44 9.62
N GLN A 175 -4.48 8.34 8.63
CA GLN A 175 -3.60 9.54 8.68
C GLN A 175 -4.17 10.68 9.55
N HIS A 176 -5.45 10.64 9.88
CA HIS A 176 -6.18 11.74 10.51
C HIS A 176 -6.72 11.41 11.91
N HIS A 177 -6.19 10.37 12.56
CA HIS A 177 -6.63 9.92 13.88
C HIS A 177 -5.46 9.95 14.87
#